data_AF-A0A2U8GJL7-F1
#
_entry.id   AF-A0A2U8GJL7-F1
#
_cell.length_a   1.000
_cell.length_b   1.000
_cell.length_c   1.000
_cell.angle_alpha   90.00
_cell.angle_beta   90.00
_cell.angle_gamma   90.00
#
_symmetry.space_group_name_H-M   'P 1'
#
loop_
_entity.id
_entity.type
_entity.pdbx_description
1 polymer ?
#
loop_
_entity_poly.entity_id
_entity_poly.type
_entity_poly.pdbx_seq_one_letter_code
_entity_poly.pdbx_strand_id
1 'polypeptide(L)'
;MATGESKGSQRGDGNEENVGFNNMGDGFEKVINEATSSTSETSSAIATASEINQVAIELMKMKKLPMNQMNFNKVIATTAHLVQIGATSPKYSSTRMITDYGIEIKVGELRDACNKSGITVRKYARGIRDQVIILATKYQIEGNLAKGYKLENPSCDRQDLPWVADFQTFSDNPSMPDNVRTWLLENYKSRFRPSK
;
A
#
# COMPACT_ATOMS: atom_id res chain seq x y z
N MET A 1 -33.85 -30.29 -50.79
CA MET A 1 -33.01 -29.08 -50.74
C MET A 1 -33.28 -28.38 -49.42
N ALA A 2 -32.33 -28.45 -48.48
CA ALA A 2 -32.26 -27.59 -47.30
C ALA A 2 -30.83 -27.74 -46.74
N THR A 3 -29.97 -26.77 -47.04
CA THR A 3 -28.61 -26.68 -46.51
C THR A 3 -28.62 -25.74 -45.32
N GLY A 4 -28.32 -26.28 -44.13
CA GLY A 4 -28.17 -25.51 -42.90
C GLY A 4 -26.73 -25.00 -42.76
N GLU A 5 -26.56 -23.69 -42.72
CA GLU A 5 -25.29 -23.03 -42.45
C GLU A 5 -25.08 -22.85 -40.94
N SER A 6 -23.94 -23.35 -40.44
CA SER A 6 -23.48 -23.18 -39.06
C SER A 6 -22.58 -21.95 -38.98
N LYS A 7 -22.94 -20.96 -38.15
CA LYS A 7 -22.11 -19.79 -37.86
C LYS A 7 -21.17 -20.08 -36.68
N GLY A 8 -19.90 -20.28 -37.00
CA GLY A 8 -18.81 -20.31 -36.02
C GLY A 8 -18.54 -18.92 -35.45
N SER A 9 -18.63 -18.80 -34.12
CA SER A 9 -18.28 -17.60 -33.36
C SER A 9 -16.81 -17.66 -32.96
N GLN A 10 -15.94 -16.90 -33.63
CA GLN A 10 -14.55 -16.70 -33.20
C GLN A 10 -14.54 -15.76 -31.99
N ARG A 11 -14.09 -16.28 -30.84
CA ARG A 11 -13.70 -15.47 -29.67
C ARG A 11 -12.32 -14.90 -29.97
N GLY A 12 -12.22 -13.58 -29.95
CA GLY A 12 -10.96 -12.87 -30.10
C GLY A 12 -10.07 -13.08 -28.87
N ASP A 13 -8.84 -13.51 -29.12
CA ASP A 13 -7.77 -13.53 -28.15
C ASP A 13 -7.44 -12.09 -27.75
N GLY A 14 -7.81 -11.72 -26.53
CA GLY A 14 -7.41 -10.48 -25.90
C GLY A 14 -5.91 -10.53 -25.66
N ASN A 15 -5.19 -9.64 -26.33
CA ASN A 15 -3.77 -9.39 -26.14
C ASN A 15 -3.58 -8.87 -24.70
N GLU A 16 -3.22 -9.76 -23.76
CA GLU A 16 -2.76 -9.35 -22.43
C GLU A 16 -1.42 -8.63 -22.62
N GLU A 17 -1.47 -7.29 -22.64
CA GLU A 17 -0.29 -6.46 -22.57
C GLU A 17 0.41 -6.74 -21.24
N ASN A 18 1.40 -7.61 -21.30
CA ASN A 18 2.38 -7.83 -20.26
C ASN A 18 3.18 -6.53 -20.13
N VAL A 19 2.74 -5.64 -19.25
CA VAL A 19 3.42 -4.38 -18.92
C VAL A 19 4.71 -4.73 -18.15
N GLY A 20 5.71 -5.22 -18.89
CA GLY A 20 6.99 -5.64 -18.36
C GLY A 20 7.76 -4.43 -17.83
N PHE A 21 7.87 -4.32 -16.51
CA PHE A 21 8.59 -3.28 -15.77
C PHE A 21 10.12 -3.42 -15.81
N ASN A 22 10.71 -3.75 -16.96
CA ASN A 22 12.17 -3.67 -17.16
C ASN A 22 12.71 -2.22 -17.10
N ASN A 23 11.85 -1.24 -16.80
CA ASN A 23 12.14 0.18 -16.73
C ASN A 23 11.72 0.81 -15.38
N MET A 24 11.73 0.05 -14.27
CA MET A 24 11.83 0.69 -12.94
C MET A 24 13.24 1.30 -12.81
N GLY A 25 13.45 2.44 -13.45
CA GLY A 25 14.72 3.14 -13.45
C GLY A 25 15.17 3.51 -12.04
N ASP A 26 16.49 3.64 -11.90
CA ASP A 26 17.31 3.95 -10.71
C ASP A 26 16.76 5.03 -9.75
N GLY A 27 15.76 5.80 -10.16
CA GLY A 27 15.11 6.82 -9.34
C GLY A 27 14.28 6.28 -8.17
N PHE A 28 13.72 5.07 -8.22
CA PHE A 28 12.91 4.56 -7.09
C PHE A 28 13.77 4.22 -5.87
N GLU A 29 14.94 3.62 -6.07
CA GLU A 29 15.86 3.25 -4.99
C GLU A 29 16.36 4.48 -4.23
N LYS A 30 16.67 5.56 -4.97
CA LYS A 30 17.13 6.82 -4.37
C LYS A 30 16.09 7.40 -3.41
N VAL A 31 14.82 7.34 -3.78
CA VAL A 31 13.74 7.95 -2.98
C VAL A 31 13.42 7.13 -1.73
N ILE A 32 13.48 5.79 -1.78
CA ILE A 32 13.34 4.96 -0.57
C ILE A 32 14.49 5.22 0.41
N ASN A 33 15.72 5.32 -0.09
CA ASN A 33 16.90 5.54 0.74
C ASN A 33 16.84 6.90 1.46
N GLU A 34 16.35 7.95 0.79
CA GLU A 34 16.16 9.26 1.38
C GLU A 34 15.09 9.26 2.49
N ALA A 35 13.95 8.59 2.27
CA ALA A 35 12.84 8.54 3.23
C ALA A 35 13.13 7.70 4.50
N THR A 36 14.14 6.83 4.48
CA THR A 36 14.47 5.96 5.63
C THR A 36 15.30 6.69 6.69
N SER A 37 15.86 7.86 6.37
CA SER A 37 16.84 8.56 7.22
C SER A 37 16.23 9.61 8.17
N SER A 38 14.93 9.92 8.09
CA SER A 38 14.33 11.13 8.68
C SER A 38 13.43 10.95 9.91
N THR A 39 13.19 9.75 10.44
CA THR A 39 12.25 9.57 11.56
C THR A 39 12.93 9.59 12.94
N SER A 40 12.94 10.75 13.60
CA SER A 40 13.43 10.94 14.98
C SER A 40 12.30 11.28 15.96
N GLU A 41 11.30 10.41 16.14
CA GLU A 41 10.34 10.55 17.25
C GLU A 41 9.94 9.19 17.86
N THR A 42 10.10 9.09 19.19
CA THR A 42 9.84 7.94 20.07
C THR A 42 8.36 7.72 20.38
N SER A 43 7.45 7.90 19.41
CA SER A 43 6.05 7.55 19.65
C SER A 43 5.89 6.02 19.57
N SER A 44 5.29 5.41 20.59
CA SER A 44 5.05 3.94 20.63
C SER A 44 4.13 3.44 19.50
N ALA A 45 3.46 4.37 18.81
CA ALA A 45 2.49 4.12 17.76
C ALA A 45 3.09 4.01 16.34
N ILE A 46 4.39 4.30 16.19
CA ILE A 46 5.14 4.27 14.92
C ILE A 46 6.22 3.20 15.03
N ALA A 47 6.40 2.39 13.99
CA ALA A 47 7.48 1.41 13.94
C ALA A 47 8.84 2.12 13.82
N THR A 48 9.80 1.70 14.64
CA THR A 48 11.20 2.13 14.55
C THR A 48 11.88 1.55 13.31
N ALA A 49 13.00 2.13 12.88
CA ALA A 49 13.79 1.61 11.78
C ALA A 49 14.22 0.13 11.99
N SER A 50 14.54 -0.26 13.22
CA SER A 50 14.89 -1.65 13.54
C SER A 50 13.69 -2.59 13.36
N GLU A 51 12.51 -2.20 13.84
CA GLU A 51 11.27 -2.98 13.67
C GLU A 51 10.89 -3.11 12.19
N ILE A 52 11.01 -2.03 11.40
CA ILE A 52 10.77 -2.05 9.94
C ILE A 52 11.74 -3.01 9.25
N ASN A 53 13.03 -2.94 9.58
CA ASN A 53 14.06 -3.82 9.01
C ASN A 53 13.79 -5.29 9.35
N GLN A 54 13.38 -5.59 10.57
CA GLN A 54 13.04 -6.96 10.98
C GLN A 54 11.86 -7.50 10.17
N VAL A 55 10.80 -6.71 9.96
CA VAL A 55 9.66 -7.13 9.12
C VAL A 55 10.09 -7.42 7.69
N ALA A 56 10.92 -6.55 7.10
CA ALA A 56 11.43 -6.75 5.74
C ALA A 56 12.28 -8.03 5.64
N ILE A 57 13.18 -8.26 6.60
CA ILE A 57 14.00 -9.48 6.66
C ILE A 57 13.13 -10.73 6.77
N GLU A 58 12.09 -10.73 7.62
CA GLU A 58 11.19 -11.86 7.77
C GLU A 58 10.43 -12.17 6.47
N LEU A 59 9.96 -11.13 5.76
CA LEU A 59 9.33 -11.30 4.45
C LEU A 59 10.32 -11.86 3.41
N MET A 60 11.55 -11.35 3.36
CA MET A 60 12.59 -11.89 2.47
C MET A 60 12.87 -13.37 2.75
N LYS A 61 12.92 -13.79 4.03
CA LYS A 61 13.06 -15.21 4.40
C LYS A 61 11.86 -16.04 3.93
N MET A 62 10.63 -15.58 4.17
CA MET A 62 9.40 -16.27 3.75
C MET A 62 9.36 -16.47 2.23
N LYS A 63 9.79 -15.45 1.46
CA LYS A 63 9.85 -15.49 -0.01
C LYS A 63 11.13 -16.14 -0.56
N LYS A 64 12.05 -16.60 0.31
CA LYS A 64 13.35 -17.19 -0.07
C LYS A 64 14.18 -16.26 -0.98
N LEU A 65 14.14 -14.96 -0.70
CA LEU A 65 14.86 -13.95 -1.47
C LEU A 65 16.30 -13.79 -0.95
N PRO A 66 17.29 -13.56 -1.82
CA PRO A 66 18.63 -13.14 -1.41
C PRO A 66 18.60 -11.85 -0.56
N MET A 67 19.39 -11.82 0.52
CA MET A 67 19.51 -10.69 1.45
C MET A 67 20.35 -9.56 0.85
N ASN A 68 19.76 -8.82 -0.08
CA ASN A 68 20.37 -7.65 -0.72
C ASN A 68 19.41 -6.44 -0.74
N GLN A 69 19.98 -5.25 -0.97
CA GLN A 69 19.24 -3.98 -0.94
C GLN A 69 18.12 -3.92 -1.98
N MET A 70 18.34 -4.45 -3.19
CA MET A 70 17.33 -4.47 -4.24
C MET A 70 16.08 -5.23 -3.80
N ASN A 71 16.23 -6.43 -3.22
CA ASN A 71 15.10 -7.22 -2.71
C ASN A 71 14.46 -6.58 -1.49
N PHE A 72 15.24 -5.93 -0.62
CA PHE A 72 14.72 -5.13 0.48
C PHE A 72 13.78 -4.02 -0.04
N ASN A 73 14.23 -3.26 -1.04
CA ASN A 73 13.44 -2.19 -1.67
C ASN A 73 12.15 -2.72 -2.29
N LYS A 74 12.20 -3.88 -2.97
CA LYS A 74 11.00 -4.55 -3.52
C LYS A 74 10.01 -4.93 -2.43
N VAL A 75 10.50 -5.43 -1.29
CA VAL A 75 9.67 -5.75 -0.12
C VAL A 75 8.98 -4.50 0.41
N ILE A 76 9.73 -3.42 0.66
CA ILE A 76 9.17 -2.15 1.13
C ILE A 76 8.13 -1.60 0.15
N ALA A 77 8.39 -1.62 -1.16
CA ALA A 77 7.44 -1.16 -2.17
C ALA A 77 6.13 -1.96 -2.17
N THR A 78 6.26 -3.30 -2.10
CA THR A 78 5.12 -4.22 -2.12
C THR A 78 4.27 -4.08 -0.86
N THR A 79 4.91 -3.99 0.30
CA THR A 79 4.19 -3.78 1.56
C THR A 79 3.59 -2.39 1.66
N ALA A 80 4.24 -1.37 1.11
CA ALA A 80 3.70 -0.02 1.00
C ALA A 80 2.39 0.00 0.19
N HIS A 81 2.36 -0.67 -0.97
CA HIS A 81 1.14 -0.82 -1.76
C HIS A 81 0.07 -1.58 -0.97
N LEU A 82 0.41 -2.71 -0.34
CA LEU A 82 -0.54 -3.48 0.47
C LEU A 82 -1.21 -2.65 1.58
N VAL A 83 -0.43 -1.88 2.34
CA VAL A 83 -0.99 -1.06 3.43
C VAL A 83 -1.83 0.09 2.88
N GLN A 84 -1.44 0.68 1.75
CA GLN A 84 -2.18 1.73 1.06
C GLN A 84 -3.60 1.28 0.70
N ILE A 85 -3.75 0.07 0.17
CA ILE A 85 -5.06 -0.49 -0.24
C ILE A 85 -5.83 -1.16 0.91
N GLY A 86 -5.31 -1.14 2.14
CA GLY A 86 -6.07 -1.45 3.35
C GLY A 86 -5.62 -2.66 4.16
N ALA A 87 -4.42 -3.20 3.95
CA ALA A 87 -3.90 -4.33 4.73
C ALA A 87 -3.82 -4.07 6.25
N THR A 88 -3.84 -2.81 6.67
CA THR A 88 -3.90 -2.35 8.07
C THR A 88 -5.20 -2.73 8.79
N SER A 89 -6.28 -3.00 8.05
CA SER A 89 -7.56 -3.41 8.61
C SER A 89 -7.55 -4.92 8.92
N PRO A 90 -8.01 -5.36 10.12
CA PRO A 90 -8.12 -6.78 10.43
C PRO A 90 -9.15 -7.50 9.54
N LYS A 91 -10.13 -6.78 9.00
CA LYS A 91 -11.16 -7.32 8.09
C LYS A 91 -10.66 -7.52 6.67
N TYR A 92 -9.48 -7.00 6.33
CA TYR A 92 -8.91 -7.17 5.00
C TYR A 92 -8.48 -8.63 4.80
N SER A 93 -8.79 -9.22 3.64
CA SER A 93 -8.54 -10.64 3.39
C SER A 93 -7.04 -10.96 3.42
N SER A 94 -6.66 -12.03 4.11
CA SER A 94 -5.27 -12.51 4.20
C SER A 94 -4.72 -13.03 2.88
N THR A 95 -5.59 -13.41 1.95
CA THR A 95 -5.22 -13.96 0.63
C THR A 95 -4.97 -12.89 -0.43
N ARG A 96 -5.34 -11.63 -0.16
CA ARG A 96 -5.02 -10.52 -1.07
C ARG A 96 -3.51 -10.36 -1.17
N MET A 97 -3.02 -10.05 -2.36
CA MET A 97 -1.60 -9.92 -2.65
C MET A 97 -1.34 -8.81 -3.65
N ILE A 98 -0.09 -8.34 -3.66
CA ILE A 98 0.46 -7.43 -4.67
C ILE A 98 1.64 -8.13 -5.34
N THR A 99 1.74 -7.99 -6.66
CA THR A 99 2.78 -8.60 -7.52
C THR A 99 3.60 -7.58 -8.31
N ASP A 100 3.24 -6.29 -8.23
CA ASP A 100 3.68 -5.24 -9.18
C ASP A 100 5.18 -4.91 -9.10
N TYR A 101 5.87 -5.32 -8.04
CA TYR A 101 7.28 -4.97 -7.77
C TYR A 101 8.23 -6.16 -7.97
N GLY A 102 7.82 -7.15 -8.76
CA GLY A 102 8.62 -8.34 -9.06
C GLY A 102 8.72 -9.32 -7.89
N ILE A 103 7.91 -9.13 -6.85
CA ILE A 103 7.71 -10.08 -5.76
C ILE A 103 6.21 -10.14 -5.44
N GLU A 104 5.73 -11.33 -5.08
CA GLU A 104 4.37 -11.52 -4.58
C GLU A 104 4.39 -11.48 -3.05
N ILE A 105 3.63 -10.59 -2.41
CA ILE A 105 3.41 -10.64 -0.96
C ILE A 105 1.92 -10.64 -0.67
N LYS A 106 1.48 -11.61 0.15
CA LYS A 106 0.12 -11.70 0.69
C LYS A 106 -0.02 -10.90 1.98
N VAL A 107 -1.23 -10.42 2.24
CA VAL A 107 -1.56 -9.74 3.50
C VAL A 107 -1.31 -10.63 4.72
N GLY A 108 -1.58 -11.94 4.61
CA GLY A 108 -1.26 -12.91 5.65
C GLY A 108 0.24 -12.95 5.98
N GLU A 109 1.10 -13.00 4.97
CA GLU A 109 2.56 -13.00 5.13
C GLU A 109 3.06 -11.71 5.82
N LEU A 110 2.51 -10.54 5.43
CA LEU A 110 2.83 -9.27 6.08
C LEU A 110 2.41 -9.24 7.56
N ARG A 111 1.22 -9.75 7.87
CA ARG A 111 0.74 -9.86 9.27
C ARG A 111 1.63 -10.77 10.10
N ASP A 112 2.00 -11.94 9.55
CA ASP A 112 2.87 -12.88 10.23
C ASP A 112 4.26 -12.30 10.48
N ALA A 113 4.83 -11.58 9.50
CA ALA A 113 6.10 -10.89 9.65
C ALA A 113 6.03 -9.79 10.73
N CYS A 114 4.99 -8.96 10.72
CA CYS A 114 4.75 -7.95 11.76
C CYS A 114 4.62 -8.57 13.16
N ASN A 115 3.85 -9.66 13.28
CA ASN A 115 3.66 -10.37 14.54
C ASN A 115 4.97 -10.94 15.09
N LYS A 116 5.82 -11.52 14.23
CA LYS A 116 7.16 -12.00 14.63
C LYS A 116 8.08 -10.88 15.11
N SER A 117 7.93 -9.68 14.55
CA SER A 117 8.65 -8.47 14.97
C SER A 117 7.98 -7.74 16.15
N GLY A 118 6.90 -8.29 16.73
CA GLY A 118 6.23 -7.71 17.90
C GLY A 118 5.45 -6.43 17.62
N ILE A 119 5.07 -6.17 16.35
CA ILE A 119 4.32 -4.96 15.96
C ILE A 119 3.04 -5.28 15.21
N THR A 120 2.14 -4.31 15.13
CA THR A 120 0.94 -4.40 14.28
C THR A 120 1.23 -3.88 12.86
N VAL A 121 0.47 -4.35 11.86
CA VAL A 121 0.56 -3.82 10.48
C VAL A 121 0.29 -2.31 10.43
N ARG A 122 -0.58 -1.78 11.29
CA ARG A 122 -0.83 -0.33 11.37
C ARG A 122 0.37 0.44 11.92
N LYS A 123 1.03 -0.07 12.96
CA LYS A 123 2.28 0.52 13.49
C LYS A 123 3.37 0.50 12.42
N TYR A 124 3.50 -0.62 11.70
CA TYR A 124 4.39 -0.74 10.55
C TYR A 124 4.09 0.27 9.44
N ALA A 125 2.83 0.36 8.98
CA ALA A 125 2.41 1.30 7.94
C ALA A 125 2.72 2.76 8.29
N ARG A 126 2.55 3.15 9.56
CA ARG A 126 2.92 4.48 10.05
C ARG A 126 4.42 4.72 10.05
N GLY A 127 5.23 3.68 10.23
CA GLY A 127 6.69 3.75 10.16
C GLY A 127 7.22 3.91 8.73
N ILE A 128 6.52 3.35 7.74
CA ILE A 128 6.88 3.47 6.31
C ILE A 128 6.01 4.50 5.56
N ARG A 129 5.39 5.44 6.26
CA ARG A 129 4.34 6.31 5.69
C ARG A 129 4.84 7.14 4.51
N ASP A 130 6.07 7.62 4.56
CA ASP A 130 6.63 8.50 3.54
C ASP A 130 6.90 7.70 2.27
N GLN A 131 7.44 6.48 2.40
CA GLN A 131 7.59 5.54 1.30
C GLN A 131 6.23 5.21 0.68
N VAL A 132 5.18 5.04 1.49
CA VAL A 132 3.81 4.82 0.98
C VAL A 132 3.33 6.01 0.18
N ILE A 133 3.44 7.24 0.69
CA ILE A 133 2.93 8.43 0.00
C ILE A 133 3.69 8.69 -1.30
N ILE A 134 5.02 8.53 -1.30
CA ILE A 134 5.85 8.67 -2.50
C ILE A 134 5.38 7.67 -3.57
N LEU A 135 5.28 6.40 -3.19
CA LEU A 135 4.88 5.32 -4.10
C LEU A 135 3.44 5.54 -4.59
N ALA A 136 2.52 5.86 -3.69
CA ALA A 136 1.11 6.08 -4.01
C ALA A 136 0.90 7.30 -4.91
N THR A 137 1.63 8.39 -4.69
CA THR A 137 1.57 9.57 -5.54
C THR A 137 2.13 9.28 -6.93
N LYS A 138 3.29 8.61 -6.99
CA LYS A 138 3.95 8.27 -8.25
C LYS A 138 3.09 7.36 -9.14
N TYR A 139 2.45 6.35 -8.55
CA TYR A 139 1.65 5.37 -9.29
C TYR A 139 0.14 5.61 -9.19
N GLN A 140 -0.29 6.75 -8.63
CA GLN A 140 -1.70 7.12 -8.44
C GLN A 140 -2.52 6.04 -7.71
N ILE A 141 -1.93 5.43 -6.68
CA ILE A 141 -2.58 4.40 -5.86
C ILE A 141 -3.42 5.10 -4.80
N GLU A 142 -4.72 5.05 -4.99
CA GLU A 142 -5.68 5.60 -4.03
C GLU A 142 -5.59 4.88 -2.67
N GLY A 143 -5.76 5.64 -1.58
CA GLY A 143 -5.83 5.06 -0.25
C GLY A 143 -7.12 4.28 -0.03
N ASN A 144 -7.12 3.37 0.94
CA ASN A 144 -8.25 2.49 1.23
C ASN A 144 -9.56 3.21 1.62
N LEU A 145 -9.50 4.49 1.97
CA LEU A 145 -10.67 5.30 2.30
C LEU A 145 -11.11 6.22 1.14
N ALA A 146 -10.39 6.24 0.02
CA ALA A 146 -10.64 7.12 -1.12
C ALA A 146 -12.06 7.01 -1.69
N LYS A 147 -12.66 5.81 -1.67
CA LYS A 147 -14.06 5.63 -2.11
C LYS A 147 -15.05 6.44 -1.26
N GLY A 148 -14.87 6.43 0.07
CA GLY A 148 -15.72 7.21 0.98
C GLY A 148 -15.47 8.70 0.82
N TYR A 149 -14.20 9.09 0.69
CA TYR A 149 -13.81 10.47 0.47
C TYR A 149 -14.41 11.07 -0.79
N LYS A 150 -14.34 10.37 -1.93
CA LYS A 150 -14.94 10.78 -3.21
C LYS A 150 -16.46 10.93 -3.16
N LEU A 151 -17.14 10.11 -2.35
CA LEU A 151 -18.59 10.18 -2.20
C LEU A 151 -19.01 11.46 -1.44
N GLU A 152 -18.25 11.81 -0.40
CA GLU A 152 -18.51 13.00 0.41
C GLU A 152 -17.95 14.29 -0.22
N ASN A 153 -16.95 14.15 -1.11
CA ASN A 153 -16.26 15.26 -1.78
C ASN A 153 -16.19 15.00 -3.30
N PRO A 154 -17.29 15.17 -4.06
CA PRO A 154 -17.31 14.84 -5.50
C PRO A 154 -16.33 15.67 -6.36
N SER A 155 -15.88 16.81 -5.87
CA SER A 155 -14.92 17.71 -6.53
C SER A 155 -13.49 17.57 -6.00
N CYS A 156 -13.15 16.46 -5.33
CA CYS A 156 -11.81 16.26 -4.78
C CYS A 156 -10.73 16.21 -5.87
N ASP A 157 -9.52 16.68 -5.57
CA ASP A 157 -8.38 16.51 -6.45
C ASP A 157 -7.91 15.04 -6.44
N ARG A 158 -7.46 14.54 -7.57
CA ARG A 158 -6.80 13.23 -7.65
C ARG A 158 -5.53 13.20 -6.80
N GLN A 159 -4.85 14.33 -6.62
CA GLN A 159 -3.67 14.46 -5.76
C GLN A 159 -3.97 14.23 -4.27
N ASP A 160 -5.23 14.36 -3.85
CA ASP A 160 -5.64 14.10 -2.48
C ASP A 160 -5.73 12.59 -2.20
N LEU A 161 -6.10 11.79 -3.20
CA LEU A 161 -6.47 10.37 -3.04
C LEU A 161 -5.36 9.46 -2.45
N PRO A 162 -4.07 9.66 -2.76
CA PRO A 162 -2.97 8.95 -2.10
C PRO A 162 -2.91 9.18 -0.58
N TRP A 163 -3.39 10.31 -0.08
CA TRP A 163 -3.37 10.63 1.35
C TRP A 163 -4.52 9.99 2.13
N VAL A 164 -5.56 9.52 1.44
CA VAL A 164 -6.81 9.07 2.05
C VAL A 164 -6.72 7.60 2.50
N ALA A 165 -5.82 7.33 3.45
CA ALA A 165 -5.63 6.00 4.05
C ALA A 165 -5.79 6.02 5.58
N ASP A 166 -6.31 4.92 6.16
CA ASP A 166 -6.66 4.89 7.58
C ASP A 166 -5.47 5.12 8.54
N PHE A 167 -4.28 4.64 8.18
CA PHE A 167 -3.07 4.80 8.98
C PHE A 167 -2.53 6.24 8.97
N GLN A 168 -2.98 7.09 8.04
CA GLN A 168 -2.61 8.50 7.92
C GLN A 168 -3.41 9.43 8.85
N THR A 169 -4.44 8.93 9.55
CA THR A 169 -5.37 9.75 10.37
C THR A 169 -4.69 10.75 11.32
N PHE A 170 -3.55 10.37 11.90
CA PHE A 170 -2.80 11.20 12.85
C PHE A 170 -1.42 11.59 12.30
N SER A 171 -1.29 11.65 10.98
CA SER A 171 -0.03 12.03 10.35
C SER A 171 0.26 13.51 10.61
N ASP A 172 1.47 13.80 11.01
CA ASP A 172 2.07 15.11 11.23
C ASP A 172 2.76 15.66 9.97
N ASN A 173 2.74 14.91 8.87
CA ASN A 173 3.38 15.31 7.61
C ASN A 173 2.75 16.62 7.09
N PRO A 174 3.54 17.71 6.92
CA PRO A 174 3.04 19.01 6.50
C PRO A 174 2.60 19.05 5.03
N SER A 175 2.98 18.07 4.22
CA SER A 175 2.56 17.96 2.82
C SER A 175 1.16 17.36 2.65
N MET A 176 0.54 16.86 3.73
CA MET A 176 -0.84 16.37 3.66
C MET A 176 -1.82 17.55 3.50
N PRO A 177 -2.71 17.51 2.48
CA PRO A 177 -3.74 18.53 2.30
C PRO A 177 -4.68 18.69 3.51
N ASP A 178 -4.97 19.93 3.91
CA ASP A 178 -5.75 20.25 5.11
C ASP A 178 -7.19 19.72 5.05
N ASN A 179 -7.79 19.72 3.85
CA ASN A 179 -9.10 19.14 3.59
C ASN A 179 -9.09 17.62 3.86
N VAL A 180 -8.06 16.89 3.40
CA VAL A 180 -7.90 15.46 3.67
C VAL A 180 -7.67 15.20 5.15
N ARG A 181 -6.80 16.00 5.79
CA ARG A 181 -6.52 15.90 7.24
C ARG A 181 -7.80 16.04 8.06
N THR A 182 -8.58 17.08 7.78
CA THR A 182 -9.86 17.35 8.45
C THR A 182 -10.82 16.19 8.26
N TRP A 183 -10.97 15.73 7.01
CA TRP A 183 -11.86 14.63 6.68
C TRP A 183 -11.47 13.32 7.37
N LEU A 184 -10.19 12.95 7.38
CA LEU A 184 -9.72 11.72 8.04
C LEU A 184 -10.05 11.72 9.54
N LEU A 185 -9.88 12.86 10.21
CA LEU A 185 -10.20 13.01 11.63
C LEU A 185 -11.70 12.90 11.89
N GLU A 186 -12.54 13.48 11.04
CA GLU A 186 -14.00 13.38 11.13
C GLU A 186 -14.49 11.96 10.84
N ASN A 187 -13.95 11.32 9.79
CA ASN A 187 -14.22 9.93 9.45
C ASN A 187 -13.86 9.00 10.61
N TYR A 188 -12.69 9.20 11.23
CA TYR A 188 -12.28 8.46 12.42
C TYR A 188 -13.27 8.67 13.58
N LYS A 189 -13.59 9.92 13.92
CA LYS A 189 -14.52 10.23 15.02
C LYS A 189 -15.89 9.62 14.80
N SER A 190 -16.43 9.65 13.57
CA SER A 190 -17.74 9.07 13.26
C SER A 190 -17.77 7.55 13.44
N ARG A 191 -16.70 6.84 13.05
CA ARG A 191 -16.60 5.38 13.14
C ARG A 191 -16.46 4.84 14.57
N PHE A 192 -15.96 5.66 15.50
CA PHE A 192 -15.68 5.26 16.89
C PHE A 192 -16.51 6.03 17.92
N ARG A 193 -17.51 6.81 17.50
CA ARG A 193 -18.48 7.38 18.43
C ARG A 193 -19.28 6.24 19.08
N PRO A 194 -19.36 6.18 20.42
CA PRO A 194 -20.28 5.27 21.09
C PRO A 194 -21.70 5.60 20.60
N SER A 195 -22.43 4.60 20.12
CA SER A 195 -23.87 4.71 19.93
C SER A 195 -24.47 5.06 21.29
N LYS A 196 -25.01 6.28 21.40
CA LYS A 196 -25.79 6.71 22.56
C LYS A 196 -27.05 5.86 22.70
#